data_AF-E2SRW5-F1
#
_entry.id   AF-E2SRW5-F1
#
_cell.length_a   1.000
_cell.length_b   1.000
_cell.length_c   1.000
_cell.angle_alpha   90.00
_cell.angle_beta   90.00
_cell.angle_gamma   90.00
#
_symmetry.space_group_name_H-M   'P 1'
#
loop_
_entity.id
_entity.type
_entity.pdbx_description
1 polymer ?
#
loop_
_entity_poly.entity_id
_entity_poly.type
_entity_poly.pdbx_seq_one_letter_code
_entity_poly.pdbx_strand_id
1 'polypeptide(L)'
;MRYCFFQSLMIGVMLFVLQLLSGLLLLLFTRRHRIHTRIQTVSSSSSFMHNLSSAITESGISLYMIGGYLMLFMSITTVLFSFLPPSFSFIVSSLAEFSSGIVLIHGAELIPLQKLLLTCFLLGFAGFCVHMQIMSMVEHVRLRYSVFLLFRIAQGLLSVALLIVCVQFL
;
A
#
# COMPACT_ATOMS: atom_id res chain seq x y z
N MET A 1 -14.18 -10.20 16.43
CA MET A 1 -13.30 -9.02 16.32
C MET A 1 -12.13 -9.11 17.31
N ARG A 2 -11.23 -10.07 17.16
CA ARG A 2 -9.88 -10.01 17.72
C ARG A 2 -8.98 -9.71 16.53
N TYR A 3 -8.22 -8.62 16.55
CA TYR A 3 -6.91 -8.40 15.89
C TYR A 3 -6.63 -6.89 15.84
N CYS A 4 -6.50 -6.27 17.02
CA CYS A 4 -5.57 -5.16 17.13
C CYS A 4 -4.22 -5.84 17.36
N PHE A 5 -3.46 -6.07 16.28
CA PHE A 5 -2.23 -6.89 16.32
C PHE A 5 -1.23 -6.47 17.39
N PHE A 6 -1.14 -5.17 17.65
CA PHE A 6 -0.28 -4.59 18.67
C PHE A 6 -1.03 -4.18 19.95
N GLN A 7 -2.32 -4.51 20.05
CA GLN A 7 -3.24 -4.21 21.18
C GLN A 7 -3.27 -2.76 21.68
N SER A 8 -2.64 -1.83 20.95
CA SER A 8 -2.51 -0.42 21.30
C SER A 8 -2.85 0.45 20.11
N LEU A 9 -3.84 1.33 20.31
CA LEU A 9 -4.22 2.35 19.33
C LEU A 9 -3.05 3.29 19.03
N MET A 10 -2.18 3.56 20.01
CA MET A 10 -1.02 4.42 19.84
C MET A 10 -0.07 3.90 18.75
N ILE A 11 0.19 2.60 18.71
CA ILE A 11 1.06 1.99 17.70
C ILE A 11 0.43 2.09 16.31
N GLY A 12 -0.89 1.87 16.21
CA GLY A 12 -1.62 2.01 14.95
C GLY A 12 -1.56 3.44 14.39
N VAL A 13 -1.81 4.45 15.24
CA VAL A 13 -1.72 5.86 14.85
C VAL A 13 -0.29 6.24 14.46
N MET A 14 0.70 5.76 15.21
CA MET A 14 2.11 5.99 14.89
C MET A 14 2.46 5.44 13.50
N LEU A 15 2.13 4.18 13.21
CA LEU A 15 2.37 3.57 11.88
C LEU A 15 1.69 4.35 10.76
N PHE A 16 0.47 4.83 10.98
CA PHE A 16 -0.26 5.65 10.00
C PHE A 16 0.44 6.99 9.74
N VAL A 17 0.83 7.72 10.80
CA VAL A 17 1.54 9.00 10.68
C VAL A 17 2.88 8.83 9.97
N LEU A 18 3.64 7.79 10.31
CA LEU A 18 4.93 7.50 9.69
C LEU A 18 4.80 7.20 8.19
N GLN A 19 3.74 6.50 7.79
CA GLN A 19 3.47 6.18 6.40
C GLN A 19 3.08 7.41 5.56
N LEU A 20 2.32 8.34 6.16
CA LEU A 20 2.02 9.63 5.53
C LEU A 20 3.28 10.49 5.43
N LEU A 21 4.07 10.56 6.50
CA LEU A 21 5.29 11.35 6.56
C LEU A 21 6.33 10.85 5.56
N SER A 22 6.55 9.54 5.45
CA SER A 22 7.49 8.96 4.49
C SER A 22 7.09 9.27 3.04
N GLY A 23 5.81 9.14 2.71
CA GLY A 23 5.29 9.48 1.38
C GLY A 23 5.44 10.97 1.07
N LEU A 24 5.15 11.84 2.03
CA LEU A 24 5.28 13.29 1.88
C LEU A 24 6.74 13.72 1.73
N LEU A 25 7.66 13.14 2.51
CA LEU A 25 9.09 13.41 2.38
C LEU A 25 9.61 12.99 1.00
N LEU A 26 9.28 11.78 0.54
CA LEU A 26 9.66 11.33 -0.81
C LEU A 26 9.11 12.24 -1.90
N LEU A 27 7.86 12.67 -1.77
CA LEU A 27 7.27 13.66 -2.67
C LEU A 27 8.08 14.96 -2.66
N LEU A 28 8.37 15.53 -1.49
CA LEU A 28 9.12 16.79 -1.39
C LEU A 28 10.54 16.68 -1.97
N PHE A 29 11.26 15.60 -1.69
CA PHE A 29 12.62 15.38 -2.21
C PHE A 29 12.65 15.14 -3.72
N THR A 30 11.62 14.49 -4.27
CA THR A 30 11.59 14.08 -5.68
C THR A 30 10.90 15.13 -6.57
N ARG A 31 10.17 16.08 -5.99
CA ARG A 31 9.37 17.06 -6.72
C ARG A 31 10.27 18.00 -7.55
N ARG A 32 10.51 17.63 -8.81
CA ARG A 32 11.29 18.43 -9.78
C ARG A 32 10.46 19.37 -10.66
N HIS A 33 9.15 19.16 -10.80
CA HIS A 33 8.32 19.98 -11.69
C HIS A 33 7.46 21.00 -10.91
N ARG A 34 7.50 22.26 -11.37
CA ARG A 34 6.51 23.28 -10.97
C ARG A 34 5.19 22.95 -11.65
N ILE A 35 4.13 22.79 -10.86
CA ILE A 35 2.78 22.61 -11.38
C ILE A 35 2.35 23.96 -11.95
N HIS A 36 2.26 24.07 -13.27
CA HIS A 36 1.48 25.14 -13.87
C HIS A 36 0.02 24.77 -13.69
N THR A 37 -0.63 25.37 -12.70
CA THR A 37 -2.08 25.28 -12.53
C THR A 37 -2.73 25.98 -13.71
N ARG A 38 -2.94 25.25 -14.81
CA ARG A 38 -3.85 25.69 -15.86
C ARG A 38 -5.23 25.65 -15.23
N ILE A 39 -5.74 26.81 -14.83
CA ILE A 39 -7.14 26.97 -14.46
C ILE A 39 -7.92 26.66 -15.74
N GLN A 40 -8.32 25.41 -15.91
CA GLN A 40 -9.36 25.09 -16.86
C GLN A 40 -10.64 25.63 -16.25
N THR A 41 -11.17 26.68 -16.85
CA THR A 41 -12.56 27.08 -16.64
C THR A 41 -13.41 25.91 -17.11
N VAL A 42 -13.82 25.05 -16.17
CA VAL A 42 -14.79 23.99 -16.44
C VAL A 42 -16.07 24.71 -16.82
N SER A 43 -16.42 24.73 -18.11
CA SER A 43 -17.76 25.10 -18.54
C SER A 43 -18.71 24.04 -17.97
N SER A 44 -19.33 24.33 -16.84
CA SER A 44 -20.20 23.41 -16.12
C SER A 44 -21.51 23.23 -16.88
N SER A 45 -21.50 22.40 -17.92
CA SER A 45 -22.71 21.95 -18.62
C SER A 45 -23.22 20.61 -18.11
N SER A 46 -22.49 19.90 -17.24
CA SER A 46 -22.95 18.65 -16.65
C SER A 46 -23.79 18.90 -15.39
N SER A 47 -24.97 18.27 -15.33
CA SER A 47 -25.84 18.29 -14.15
C SER A 47 -25.13 17.65 -12.95
N PHE A 48 -25.40 18.14 -11.73
CA PHE A 48 -24.94 17.52 -10.49
C PHE A 48 -25.23 16.01 -10.45
N MET A 49 -26.42 15.59 -10.91
CA MET A 49 -26.77 14.17 -10.94
C MET A 49 -25.92 13.36 -11.90
N HIS A 50 -25.48 13.95 -13.01
CA HIS A 50 -24.54 13.28 -13.90
C HIS A 50 -23.20 13.06 -13.20
N ASN A 51 -22.63 14.10 -12.57
CA ASN A 51 -21.35 13.98 -11.86
C ASN A 51 -21.42 13.01 -10.68
N LEU A 52 -22.52 13.01 -9.93
CA LEU A 52 -22.75 12.07 -8.83
C LEU A 52 -22.86 10.63 -9.36
N SER A 53 -23.64 10.42 -10.43
CA SER A 53 -23.79 9.10 -11.06
C SER A 53 -22.44 8.58 -11.56
N SER A 54 -21.66 9.41 -12.26
CA SER A 54 -20.31 9.05 -12.72
C SER A 54 -19.39 8.70 -11.54
N ALA A 55 -19.40 9.47 -10.45
CA ALA A 55 -18.59 9.18 -9.27
C ALA A 55 -18.96 7.84 -8.62
N ILE A 56 -20.26 7.52 -8.55
CA ILE A 56 -20.74 6.23 -8.05
C ILE A 56 -20.26 5.10 -8.96
N THR A 57 -20.42 5.23 -10.28
CA THR A 57 -19.96 4.21 -11.24
C THR A 57 -18.46 3.97 -11.15
N GLU A 58 -17.64 5.02 -11.15
CA GLU A 58 -16.18 4.94 -11.01
C GLU A 58 -15.76 4.30 -9.69
N SER A 59 -16.44 4.64 -8.59
CA SER A 59 -16.20 4.00 -7.29
C SER A 59 -16.54 2.50 -7.31
N GLY A 60 -17.63 2.13 -7.99
CA GLY A 60 -18.04 0.73 -8.16
C GLY A 60 -17.03 -0.08 -8.97
N ILE A 61 -16.53 0.47 -10.08
CA ILE A 61 -15.47 -0.14 -10.89
C ILE A 61 -14.19 -0.32 -10.06
N SER A 62 -13.82 0.71 -9.28
CA SER A 62 -12.65 0.65 -8.40
C SER A 62 -12.76 -0.46 -7.36
N LEU A 63 -13.91 -0.56 -6.68
CA LEU A 63 -14.18 -1.62 -5.69
C LEU A 63 -14.19 -3.02 -6.32
N TYR A 64 -14.80 -3.17 -7.49
CA TYR A 64 -14.82 -4.43 -8.24
C TYR A 64 -13.40 -4.90 -8.55
N MET A 65 -12.54 -3.99 -9.01
CA MET A 65 -11.15 -4.30 -9.34
C MET A 65 -10.32 -4.63 -8.11
N ILE A 66 -10.46 -3.90 -6.99
CA ILE A 66 -9.82 -4.24 -5.71
C ILE A 66 -10.21 -5.67 -5.30
N GLY A 67 -11.50 -5.99 -5.32
CA GLY A 67 -12.00 -7.32 -4.98
C GLY A 67 -11.47 -8.41 -5.92
N GLY A 68 -11.50 -8.17 -7.22
CA GLY A 68 -11.03 -9.11 -8.24
C GLY A 68 -9.53 -9.42 -8.11
N TYR A 69 -8.69 -8.40 -7.93
CA TYR A 69 -7.26 -8.60 -7.72
C TYR A 69 -6.96 -9.31 -6.39
N LEU A 70 -7.70 -9.00 -5.32
CA LEU A 70 -7.55 -9.72 -4.05
C LEU A 70 -7.90 -11.20 -4.21
N MET A 71 -9.04 -11.52 -4.84
CA MET A 71 -9.43 -12.91 -5.09
C MET A 71 -8.38 -13.65 -5.91
N LEU A 72 -7.91 -13.04 -7.01
CA LEU A 72 -6.87 -13.61 -7.86
C LEU A 72 -5.59 -13.88 -7.08
N PHE A 73 -5.07 -12.88 -6.36
CA PHE A 73 -3.84 -13.05 -5.60
C PHE A 73 -4.00 -14.15 -4.55
N MET A 74 -5.08 -14.15 -3.76
CA MET A 74 -5.33 -15.16 -2.74
C MET A 74 -5.43 -16.57 -3.32
N SER A 75 -6.07 -16.74 -4.48
CA SER A 75 -6.12 -18.04 -5.17
C SER A 75 -4.75 -18.47 -5.66
N ILE A 76 -4.01 -17.58 -6.32
CA ILE A 76 -2.67 -17.87 -6.85
C ILE A 76 -1.68 -18.18 -5.73
N THR A 77 -1.64 -17.38 -4.67
CA THR A 77 -0.73 -17.60 -3.54
C THR A 77 -1.00 -18.95 -2.87
N THR A 78 -2.27 -19.33 -2.71
CA THR A 78 -2.64 -20.64 -2.14
C THR A 78 -2.12 -21.81 -2.99
N VAL A 79 -2.30 -21.74 -4.31
CA VAL A 79 -1.91 -22.83 -5.22
C VAL A 79 -0.40 -22.87 -5.45
N LEU A 80 0.22 -21.75 -5.85
CA LEU A 80 1.63 -21.72 -6.22
C LEU A 80 2.54 -21.96 -5.02
N PHE A 81 2.18 -21.46 -3.84
CA PHE A 81 3.08 -21.52 -2.69
C PHE A 81 2.98 -22.83 -1.91
N SER A 82 2.04 -23.70 -2.27
CA SER A 82 2.00 -25.09 -1.81
C SER A 82 3.22 -25.90 -2.29
N PHE A 83 3.93 -25.43 -3.34
CA PHE A 83 5.12 -26.08 -3.89
C PHE A 83 6.45 -25.46 -3.44
N LEU A 84 6.42 -24.36 -2.67
CA LEU A 84 7.62 -23.65 -2.23
C LEU A 84 8.08 -24.12 -0.85
N PRO A 85 9.39 -24.06 -0.55
CA PRO A 85 9.87 -24.26 0.81
C PRO A 85 9.22 -23.26 1.78
N PRO A 86 8.97 -23.64 3.06
CA PRO A 86 8.24 -22.82 4.01
C PRO A 86 8.79 -21.39 4.17
N SER A 87 10.11 -21.22 4.21
CA SER A 87 10.76 -19.92 4.35
C SER A 87 10.52 -18.99 3.15
N PHE A 88 10.55 -19.54 1.94
CA PHE A 88 10.25 -18.77 0.72
C PHE A 88 8.75 -18.47 0.62
N SER A 89 7.91 -19.46 0.91
CA SER A 89 6.45 -19.30 0.93
C SER A 89 6.02 -18.17 1.86
N PHE A 90 6.61 -18.06 3.06
CA PHE A 90 6.38 -16.95 3.97
C PHE A 90 6.67 -15.58 3.34
N ILE A 91 7.87 -15.40 2.78
CA ILE A 91 8.29 -14.11 2.20
C ILE A 91 7.40 -13.74 1.01
N VAL A 92 7.19 -14.67 0.07
CA VAL A 92 6.41 -14.36 -1.13
C VAL A 92 4.95 -14.11 -0.78
N SER A 93 4.35 -14.88 0.14
CA SER A 93 3.00 -14.63 0.63
C SER A 93 2.85 -13.26 1.27
N SER A 94 3.81 -12.87 2.11
CA SER A 94 3.79 -11.57 2.76
C SER A 94 3.91 -10.40 1.77
N LEU A 95 4.70 -10.54 0.71
CA LEU A 95 4.86 -9.51 -0.31
C LEU A 95 3.75 -9.52 -1.37
N ALA A 96 3.09 -10.65 -1.60
CA ALA A 96 2.02 -10.77 -2.57
C ALA A 96 0.80 -9.94 -2.18
N GLU A 97 0.33 -10.11 -0.93
CA GLU A 97 -0.81 -9.39 -0.38
C GLU A 97 -0.49 -8.95 1.04
N PHE A 98 -0.50 -7.62 1.27
CA PHE A 98 0.07 -7.04 2.48
C PHE A 98 -0.78 -7.33 3.74
N SER A 99 -2.11 -7.42 3.63
CA SER A 99 -3.00 -7.68 4.77
C SER A 99 -2.77 -9.07 5.37
N SER A 100 -2.79 -10.09 4.51
CA SER A 100 -2.46 -11.48 4.84
C SER A 100 -1.01 -11.60 5.28
N GLY A 101 -0.11 -10.83 4.65
CA GLY A 101 1.29 -10.76 5.06
C GLY A 101 1.49 -10.30 6.50
N ILE A 102 0.75 -9.28 6.95
CA ILE A 102 0.80 -8.79 8.34
C ILE A 102 0.28 -9.87 9.30
N VAL A 103 -0.77 -10.62 8.94
CA VAL A 103 -1.27 -11.76 9.73
C VAL A 103 -0.17 -12.81 9.89
N LEU A 104 0.50 -13.19 8.79
CA LEU A 104 1.59 -14.17 8.81
C LEU A 104 2.76 -13.70 9.69
N ILE A 105 3.17 -12.43 9.58
CA ILE A 105 4.23 -11.84 10.40
C ILE A 105 3.89 -11.91 11.90
N HIS A 106 2.62 -11.67 12.27
CA HIS A 106 2.21 -11.73 13.67
C HIS A 106 2.10 -13.15 14.21
N GLY A 107 1.79 -14.12 13.37
CA GLY A 107 1.80 -15.55 13.71
C GLY A 107 3.19 -16.17 13.82
N ALA A 108 4.21 -15.56 13.22
CA ALA A 108 5.59 -16.07 13.25
C ALA A 108 6.27 -15.87 14.63
N GLU A 109 7.24 -16.74 14.95
CA GLU A 109 8.09 -16.67 16.15
C GLU A 109 9.16 -15.58 16.05
N LEU A 110 8.72 -14.33 15.83
CA LEU A 110 9.57 -13.14 15.74
C LEU A 110 9.43 -12.30 17.01
N ILE A 111 10.50 -11.60 17.38
CA ILE A 111 10.44 -10.63 18.48
C ILE A 111 9.50 -9.46 18.11
N PRO A 112 8.84 -8.81 19.10
CA PRO A 112 7.86 -7.75 18.82
C PRO A 112 8.39 -6.61 17.94
N LEU A 113 9.65 -6.22 18.14
CA LEU A 113 10.30 -5.19 17.32
C LEU A 113 10.41 -5.60 15.85
N GLN A 114 10.79 -6.85 15.55
CA GLN A 114 10.86 -7.35 14.17
C GLN A 114 9.48 -7.36 13.51
N LYS A 115 8.44 -7.78 14.23
CA LYS A 115 7.06 -7.75 13.74
C LYS A 115 6.63 -6.33 13.38
N LEU A 116 6.97 -5.35 14.22
CA LEU A 116 6.66 -3.95 14.00
C LEU A 116 7.40 -3.37 12.78
N LEU A 117 8.71 -3.63 12.66
CA LEU A 117 9.52 -3.17 11.54
C LEU A 117 9.04 -3.77 10.21
N LEU A 118 8.78 -5.08 10.17
CA LEU A 118 8.27 -5.76 8.98
C LEU A 118 6.88 -5.25 8.59
N THR A 119 6.00 -5.04 9.56
CA THR A 119 4.66 -4.46 9.32
C THR A 119 4.79 -3.04 8.74
N CYS A 120 5.67 -2.21 9.31
CA CYS A 120 5.89 -0.84 8.84
C CYS A 120 6.44 -0.80 7.41
N PHE A 121 7.40 -1.66 7.08
CA PHE A 121 7.91 -1.81 5.72
C PHE A 121 6.80 -2.22 4.76
N LEU A 122 6.01 -3.23 5.14
CA LEU A 122 5.01 -3.83 4.28
C LEU A 122 3.83 -2.89 4.00
N LEU A 123 3.44 -2.06 4.98
CA LEU A 123 2.50 -0.94 4.78
C LEU A 123 3.05 0.11 3.81
N GLY A 124 4.36 0.39 3.89
CA GLY A 124 5.15 1.15 2.93
C GLY A 124 5.02 0.65 1.49
N PHE A 125 5.34 -0.62 1.34
CA PHE A 125 5.44 -1.34 0.08
C PHE A 125 4.07 -1.61 -0.56
N ALA A 126 3.02 -1.81 0.24
CA ALA A 126 1.63 -2.11 -0.15
C ALA A 126 1.38 -3.45 -0.87
N GLY A 127 2.42 -4.25 -1.13
CA GLY A 127 2.30 -5.58 -1.74
C GLY A 127 2.08 -5.56 -3.26
N PHE A 128 2.44 -6.67 -3.93
CA PHE A 128 2.33 -6.80 -5.39
C PHE A 128 0.88 -6.76 -5.88
N CYS A 129 -0.08 -7.23 -5.08
CA CYS A 129 -1.50 -7.14 -5.40
C CYS A 129 -1.94 -5.70 -5.64
N VAL A 130 -1.57 -4.78 -4.75
CA VAL A 130 -1.90 -3.35 -4.88
C VAL A 130 -1.13 -2.70 -6.03
N HIS A 131 0.09 -3.15 -6.31
CA HIS A 131 0.85 -2.64 -7.46
C HIS A 131 0.10 -2.91 -8.76
N MET A 132 -0.41 -4.13 -8.96
CA MET A 132 -1.19 -4.48 -10.15
C MET A 132 -2.54 -3.74 -10.21
N GLN A 133 -3.19 -3.52 -9.06
CA GLN A 133 -4.40 -2.69 -8.97
C GLN A 133 -4.12 -1.25 -9.44
N ILE A 134 -3.02 -0.65 -9.01
CA ILE A 134 -2.66 0.72 -9.41
C ILE A 134 -2.32 0.77 -10.90
N MET A 135 -1.55 -0.20 -11.40
CA MET A 135 -1.12 -0.20 -12.80
C MET A 135 -2.29 -0.38 -13.78
N SER A 136 -3.32 -1.15 -13.41
CA SER A 136 -4.54 -1.29 -14.21
C SER A 136 -5.43 -0.05 -14.20
N MET A 137 -5.50 0.66 -13.07
CA MET A 137 -6.30 1.89 -12.93
C MET A 137 -5.68 3.12 -13.59
N VAL A 138 -4.36 3.12 -13.77
CA VAL A 138 -3.59 4.28 -14.23
C VAL A 138 -3.01 4.03 -15.62
N GLU A 139 -3.64 3.15 -16.42
CA GLU A 139 -3.18 2.76 -17.77
C GLU A 139 -2.99 3.97 -18.71
N HIS A 140 -3.79 5.02 -18.53
CA HIS A 140 -3.70 6.26 -19.32
C HIS A 140 -2.41 7.06 -19.08
N VAL A 141 -1.68 6.79 -17.99
CA VAL A 141 -0.38 7.41 -17.69
C VAL A 141 0.71 6.38 -17.96
N ARG A 142 1.70 6.75 -18.79
CA ARG A 142 2.87 5.90 -19.07
C ARG A 142 3.78 5.81 -17.85
N LEU A 143 3.40 4.97 -16.90
CA LEU A 143 4.11 4.77 -15.64
C LEU A 143 5.13 3.65 -15.81
N ARG A 144 6.42 3.96 -15.66
CA ARG A 144 7.48 2.94 -15.71
C ARG A 144 7.46 2.14 -14.40
N TYR A 145 7.07 0.86 -14.47
CA TYR A 145 6.94 0.00 -13.29
C TYR A 145 8.22 -0.05 -12.44
N SER A 146 9.39 -0.09 -13.06
CA SER A 146 10.68 -0.11 -12.33
C SER A 146 10.89 1.12 -11.45
N VAL A 147 10.51 2.31 -11.95
CA VAL A 147 10.61 3.57 -11.19
C VAL A 147 9.59 3.56 -10.04
N PHE A 148 8.36 3.11 -10.32
CA PHE A 148 7.32 2.98 -9.30
C PHE A 148 7.72 2.04 -8.17
N LEU A 149 8.23 0.86 -8.51
CA LEU A 149 8.69 -0.13 -7.55
C LEU A 149 9.83 0.42 -6.68
N LEU A 150 10.78 1.15 -7.29
CA LEU A 150 11.86 1.80 -6.55
C LEU A 150 11.32 2.79 -5.51
N PHE A 151 10.34 3.62 -5.88
CA PHE A 151 9.72 4.56 -4.94
C PHE A 151 8.93 3.85 -3.83
N ARG A 152 8.25 2.74 -4.13
CA ARG A 152 7.55 1.93 -3.12
C ARG A 152 8.51 1.29 -2.13
N ILE A 153 9.64 0.76 -2.60
CA ILE A 153 10.70 0.23 -1.74
C ILE A 153 11.31 1.36 -0.90
N ALA A 154 11.64 2.49 -1.52
CA ALA A 154 12.18 3.66 -0.82
C ALA A 154 11.20 4.16 0.27
N GLN A 155 9.89 4.14 0.00
CA GLN A 155 8.86 4.54 0.97
C GLN A 155 8.82 3.60 2.17
N GLY A 156 8.86 2.28 1.94
CA GLY A 156 8.91 1.28 3.01
C GLY A 156 10.19 1.34 3.83
N LEU A 157 11.34 1.58 3.20
CA LEU A 157 12.60 1.75 3.94
C LEU A 157 12.60 3.05 4.75
N LEU A 158 12.08 4.14 4.18
CA LEU A 158 11.99 5.42 4.86
C LEU A 158 11.03 5.37 6.05
N SER A 159 9.87 4.71 5.92
CA SER A 159 8.93 4.54 7.04
C SER A 159 9.55 3.74 8.19
N VAL A 160 10.31 2.68 7.87
CA VAL A 160 11.07 1.90 8.86
C VAL A 160 12.15 2.74 9.54
N ALA A 161 12.91 3.54 8.77
CA ALA A 161 13.94 4.40 9.34
C ALA A 161 13.34 5.41 10.33
N LEU A 162 12.21 6.04 9.97
CA LEU A 162 11.50 6.95 10.86
C LEU A 162 10.96 6.23 12.10
N LEU A 163 10.45 5.01 11.95
CA LEU A 163 9.98 4.19 13.06
C LEU A 163 11.11 3.90 14.07
N ILE A 164 12.30 3.50 13.59
CA ILE A 164 13.46 3.24 14.47
C ILE A 164 13.80 4.49 15.28
N VAL A 165 13.81 5.66 14.63
CA VAL A 165 14.04 6.94 15.31
C VAL A 165 12.96 7.19 16.37
N CYS A 166 11.68 7.02 16.05
CA CYS A 166 10.59 7.21 17.02
C CYS A 166 10.68 6.27 18.22
N VAL A 167 11.05 5.00 18.02
CA VAL A 167 11.17 4.01 19.09
C VAL A 167 12.30 4.36 20.06
N GLN A 168 13.33 5.10 19.65
CA GLN A 168 14.40 5.56 20.55
C GLN A 168 13.93 6.63 21.55
N PHE A 169 12.84 7.33 21.25
CA PHE A 169 12.29 8.40 22.09
C PHE A 169 11.08 7.95 22.93
N LEU A 170 10.68 6.68 22.81
CA LEU A 170 9.56 6.09 23.53
C LEU A 170 10.06 5.28 24.73
#